data_AF-A0A3B0B7D9-F1
#
_entry.id   AF-A0A3B0B7D9-F1
#
_cell.length_a   1.000
_cell.length_b   1.000
_cell.length_c   1.000
_cell.angle_alpha   90.00
_cell.angle_beta   90.00
_cell.angle_gamma   90.00
#
_symmetry.space_group_name_H-M   'P 1'
#
loop_
_entity.id
_entity.type
_entity.pdbx_description
1 polymer ?
#
loop_
_entity_poly.entity_id
_entity_poly.type
_entity_poly.pdbx_seq_one_letter_code
_entity_poly.pdbx_strand_id
1 'polypeptide(L)'
;MNWHSIRAFAERCDAFGIAVPEPIVRGLHLADVAEKHAATPSGRLLDLSDHELCDRVTEISIRIHDRDGVGAYRGMAPGVRVVSDALRKEVIIDTVPMLEAIILELQPRFDDAIAPLVDAAQRFGISYSTTSDAVIDQDDDTITAFRAAKKSWLAVQPIASFRILMSTAFGLEPTGGLSKDFSVLFAAGDNWGQGGKFYLEGKTQSHLDWFALAVGGVRLNGIGDVHTKIQERRARPIASTVEPATELLFPEDPSFGPLPSYPR
;
A
#
# COMPACT_ATOMS: atom_id res chain seq x y z
N MET A 1 -8.85 -4.71 -5.82
CA MET A 1 -8.98 -3.39 -5.16
C MET A 1 -10.43 -3.20 -4.72
N ASN A 2 -10.67 -2.91 -3.44
CA ASN A 2 -12.02 -2.88 -2.85
C ASN A 2 -12.29 -1.50 -2.21
N TRP A 3 -13.57 -1.18 -1.97
CA TRP A 3 -13.98 0.07 -1.28
C TRP A 3 -13.38 0.22 0.12
N HIS A 4 -12.96 -0.89 0.74
CA HIS A 4 -12.25 -0.88 2.01
C HIS A 4 -10.91 -0.13 1.92
N SER A 5 -10.12 -0.32 0.85
CA SER A 5 -8.89 0.45 0.65
C SER A 5 -9.13 1.96 0.47
N ILE A 6 -10.21 2.33 -0.22
CA ILE A 6 -10.60 3.74 -0.41
C ILE A 6 -11.04 4.37 0.93
N ARG A 7 -11.80 3.63 1.75
CA ARG A 7 -12.20 4.07 3.09
C ARG A 7 -10.99 4.23 4.02
N ALA A 8 -10.09 3.25 4.02
CA ALA A 8 -8.86 3.32 4.80
C ALA A 8 -7.98 4.52 4.38
N PHE A 9 -7.97 4.87 3.09
CA PHE A 9 -7.29 6.06 2.61
C PHE A 9 -7.92 7.34 3.17
N ALA A 10 -9.25 7.46 3.13
CA ALA A 10 -9.97 8.62 3.70
C ALA A 10 -9.72 8.77 5.21
N GLU A 11 -9.81 7.67 5.97
CA GLU A 11 -9.50 7.67 7.41
C GLU A 11 -8.05 8.11 7.70
N ARG A 12 -7.11 7.77 6.81
CA ARG A 12 -5.71 8.19 6.93
C ARG A 12 -5.50 9.66 6.59
N CYS A 13 -6.19 10.19 5.57
CA CYS A 13 -6.22 11.63 5.31
C CYS A 13 -6.62 12.39 6.58
N ASP A 14 -7.73 11.99 7.22
CA ASP A 14 -8.19 12.60 8.47
C ASP A 14 -7.16 12.50 9.60
N ALA A 15 -6.54 11.33 9.77
CA ALA A 15 -5.50 11.11 10.79
C ALA A 15 -4.26 12.00 10.59
N PHE A 16 -3.95 12.40 9.35
CA PHE A 16 -2.88 13.34 9.04
C PHE A 16 -3.34 14.80 8.97
N GLY A 17 -4.64 15.07 9.14
CA GLY A 17 -5.22 16.41 9.01
C GLY A 17 -5.21 16.93 7.57
N ILE A 18 -5.24 16.01 6.59
CA ILE A 18 -5.27 16.31 5.16
C ILE A 18 -6.72 16.20 4.68
N ALA A 19 -7.17 17.15 3.87
CA ALA A 19 -8.51 17.11 3.30
C ALA A 19 -8.69 15.87 2.41
N VAL A 20 -9.73 15.09 2.65
CA VAL A 20 -10.11 13.97 1.77
C VAL A 20 -10.55 14.55 0.41
N PRO A 21 -10.02 14.06 -0.72
CA PRO A 21 -10.48 14.46 -2.06
C PRO A 21 -11.98 14.30 -2.23
N GLU A 22 -12.64 15.32 -2.78
CA GLU A 22 -14.10 15.33 -2.98
C GLU A 22 -14.63 14.13 -3.79
N PRO A 23 -13.95 13.63 -4.84
CA PRO A 23 -14.41 12.41 -5.54
C PRO A 23 -14.49 11.19 -4.61
N ILE A 24 -13.60 11.08 -3.61
CA ILE A 24 -13.65 9.99 -2.62
C ILE A 24 -14.86 10.16 -1.71
N VAL A 25 -15.09 11.38 -1.19
CA VAL A 25 -16.24 11.68 -0.32
C VAL A 25 -17.53 11.35 -1.05
N ARG A 26 -17.69 11.86 -2.28
CA ARG A 26 -18.85 11.60 -3.11
C ARG A 26 -18.99 10.11 -3.47
N GLY A 27 -17.89 9.46 -3.82
CA GLY A 27 -17.84 8.05 -4.18
C GLY A 27 -18.28 7.13 -3.03
N LEU A 28 -17.76 7.36 -1.82
CA LEU A 28 -18.15 6.62 -0.62
C LEU A 28 -19.63 6.81 -0.29
N HIS A 29 -20.14 8.03 -0.42
CA HIS A 29 -21.57 8.31 -0.24
C HIS A 29 -22.43 7.54 -1.26
N LEU A 30 -22.08 7.58 -2.54
CA LEU A 30 -22.82 6.88 -3.59
C LEU A 30 -22.73 5.34 -3.45
N ALA A 31 -21.60 4.81 -2.99
CA ALA A 31 -21.45 3.40 -2.66
C ALA A 31 -22.38 2.99 -1.50
N ASP A 32 -22.45 3.79 -0.44
CA ASP A 32 -23.36 3.55 0.69
C ASP A 32 -24.85 3.64 0.27
N VAL A 33 -25.21 4.58 -0.60
CA VAL A 33 -26.56 4.65 -1.20
C VAL A 33 -26.88 3.38 -1.99
N ALA A 34 -25.95 2.88 -2.81
CA ALA A 34 -26.14 1.66 -3.60
C ALA A 34 -26.25 0.41 -2.70
N GLU A 35 -25.42 0.30 -1.66
CA GLU A 35 -25.48 -0.78 -0.68
C GLU A 35 -26.80 -0.77 0.12
N LYS A 36 -27.24 0.41 0.58
CA LYS A 36 -28.55 0.58 1.25
C LYS A 36 -29.71 0.22 0.34
N HIS A 37 -29.66 0.62 -0.92
CA HIS A 37 -30.67 0.22 -1.90
C HIS A 37 -30.69 -1.30 -2.11
N ALA A 38 -29.55 -1.99 -2.00
CA ALA A 38 -29.47 -3.45 -2.10
C ALA A 38 -30.08 -4.19 -0.89
N ALA A 39 -30.22 -3.54 0.27
CA ALA A 39 -30.71 -4.16 1.49
C ALA A 39 -32.17 -4.61 1.37
N THR A 40 -32.49 -5.77 1.94
CA THR A 40 -33.88 -6.28 1.95
C THR A 40 -34.78 -5.32 2.74
N PRO A 41 -35.96 -4.95 2.20
CA PRO A 41 -36.91 -4.10 2.92
C PRO A 41 -37.31 -4.73 4.24
N SER A 42 -37.18 -3.99 5.34
CA SER A 42 -37.50 -4.45 6.70
C SER A 42 -38.81 -3.84 7.20
N GLY A 43 -39.29 -4.27 8.38
CA GLY A 43 -40.57 -3.83 8.96
C GLY A 43 -41.65 -4.91 8.94
N ARG A 44 -42.62 -4.82 9.85
CA ARG A 44 -43.73 -5.78 9.95
C ARG A 44 -44.73 -5.52 8.83
N LEU A 45 -45.02 -6.55 8.03
CA LEU A 45 -45.96 -6.45 6.91
C LEU A 45 -47.38 -6.06 7.35
N LEU A 46 -47.77 -6.40 8.58
CA LEU A 46 -49.08 -6.10 9.15
C LEU A 46 -49.27 -4.62 9.51
N ASP A 47 -48.17 -3.86 9.57
CA ASP A 47 -48.20 -2.44 9.93
C ASP A 47 -48.21 -1.55 8.66
N LEU A 48 -48.21 -2.15 7.47
CA LEU A 48 -48.24 -1.45 6.17
C LEU A 48 -49.67 -1.14 5.75
N SER A 49 -49.87 0.02 5.12
CA SER A 49 -51.08 0.29 4.34
C SER A 49 -51.15 -0.58 3.07
N ASP A 50 -52.34 -0.68 2.46
CA ASP A 50 -52.52 -1.45 1.21
C ASP A 50 -51.57 -1.00 0.09
N HIS A 51 -51.30 0.31 -0.01
CA HIS A 51 -50.39 0.86 -1.01
C HIS A 51 -48.94 0.49 -0.71
N GLU A 52 -48.49 0.65 0.54
CA GLU A 52 -47.14 0.27 0.96
C GLU A 52 -46.91 -1.25 0.84
N LEU A 53 -47.95 -2.06 1.03
CA LEU A 53 -47.89 -3.50 0.80
C LEU A 53 -47.71 -3.83 -0.69
N CYS A 54 -48.41 -3.12 -1.60
CA CYS A 54 -48.24 -3.30 -3.05
C CYS A 54 -46.82 -2.92 -3.51
N ASP A 55 -46.29 -1.81 -3.00
CA ASP A 55 -44.91 -1.39 -3.27
C ASP A 55 -43.91 -2.41 -2.72
N ARG A 56 -44.15 -2.90 -1.49
CA ARG A 56 -43.33 -3.94 -0.87
C ARG A 56 -43.29 -5.22 -1.69
N VAL A 57 -44.43 -5.67 -2.22
CA VAL A 57 -44.52 -6.85 -3.08
C VAL A 57 -43.74 -6.63 -4.38
N THR A 58 -43.87 -5.46 -5.01
CA THR A 58 -43.14 -5.10 -6.23
C THR A 58 -41.64 -5.11 -6.00
N GLU A 59 -41.20 -4.49 -4.91
CA GLU A 59 -39.79 -4.41 -4.53
C GLU A 59 -39.19 -5.80 -4.23
N ILE A 60 -39.90 -6.65 -3.48
CA ILE A 60 -39.50 -8.04 -3.23
C ILE A 60 -39.42 -8.83 -4.55
N SER A 61 -40.39 -8.65 -5.45
CA SER A 61 -40.42 -9.35 -6.74
C SER A 61 -39.22 -9.00 -7.62
N ILE A 62 -38.84 -7.71 -7.68
CA ILE A 62 -37.64 -7.24 -8.37
C ILE A 62 -36.38 -7.84 -7.72
N ARG A 63 -36.32 -7.95 -6.40
CA ARG A 63 -35.15 -8.47 -5.66
C ARG A 63 -34.99 -9.99 -5.72
N ILE A 64 -36.08 -10.75 -5.89
CA ILE A 64 -36.04 -12.22 -5.89
C ILE A 64 -35.96 -12.80 -7.30
N HIS A 65 -36.07 -11.97 -8.36
CA HIS A 65 -36.05 -12.47 -9.73
C HIS A 65 -34.79 -13.33 -9.99
N ASP A 66 -35.05 -14.59 -10.34
CA ASP A 66 -34.05 -15.63 -10.61
C ASP A 66 -33.99 -15.81 -12.12
N ARG A 67 -32.95 -15.26 -12.74
CA ARG A 67 -32.66 -15.55 -14.14
C ARG A 67 -31.80 -16.83 -14.13
N ASP A 68 -32.46 -17.96 -14.37
CA ASP A 68 -31.86 -19.25 -14.74
C ASP A 68 -31.21 -20.13 -13.64
N GLY A 69 -31.56 -19.97 -12.37
CA GLY A 69 -31.37 -21.02 -11.35
C GLY A 69 -29.92 -21.31 -10.91
N VAL A 70 -28.95 -20.49 -11.32
CA VAL A 70 -27.54 -20.62 -10.88
C VAL A 70 -27.24 -19.61 -9.77
N GLY A 71 -27.15 -20.13 -8.54
CA GLY A 71 -27.28 -19.42 -7.27
C GLY A 71 -26.20 -18.44 -6.83
N ALA A 72 -25.73 -17.52 -7.68
CA ALA A 72 -24.81 -16.44 -7.26
C ALA A 72 -25.16 -15.03 -7.77
N TYR A 73 -26.14 -14.89 -8.67
CA TYR A 73 -26.46 -13.64 -9.37
C TYR A 73 -27.97 -13.32 -9.38
N ARG A 74 -28.61 -13.37 -8.20
CA ARG A 74 -30.04 -13.11 -8.07
C ARG A 74 -30.33 -11.64 -7.71
N GLY A 75 -31.44 -11.11 -8.20
CA GLY A 75 -31.96 -9.84 -7.73
C GLY A 75 -31.13 -8.61 -8.12
N MET A 76 -31.01 -7.66 -7.18
CA MET A 76 -30.34 -6.37 -7.41
C MET A 76 -28.81 -6.40 -7.20
N ALA A 77 -28.28 -7.47 -6.61
CA ALA A 77 -26.85 -7.58 -6.29
C ALA A 77 -25.92 -7.47 -7.53
N PRO A 78 -26.24 -8.06 -8.71
CA PRO A 78 -25.44 -7.87 -9.92
C PRO A 78 -25.41 -6.41 -10.39
N GLY A 79 -26.55 -5.72 -10.37
CA GLY A 79 -26.63 -4.31 -10.75
C GLY A 79 -25.82 -3.41 -9.84
N VAL A 80 -25.94 -3.62 -8.52
CA VAL A 80 -25.14 -2.91 -7.51
C VAL A 80 -23.65 -3.17 -7.70
N ARG A 81 -23.24 -4.40 -8.03
CA ARG A 81 -21.83 -4.72 -8.32
C ARG A 81 -21.31 -3.95 -9.55
N VAL A 82 -22.08 -3.93 -10.64
CA VAL A 82 -21.71 -3.20 -11.86
C VAL A 82 -21.59 -1.69 -11.60
N VAL A 83 -22.57 -1.09 -10.91
CA VAL A 83 -22.52 0.33 -10.52
C VAL A 83 -21.34 0.60 -9.60
N SER A 84 -21.11 -0.25 -8.61
CA SER A 84 -20.01 -0.14 -7.65
C SER A 84 -18.64 -0.20 -8.35
N ASP A 85 -18.46 -1.10 -9.31
CA ASP A 85 -17.23 -1.19 -10.10
C ASP A 85 -17.03 0.01 -11.06
N ALA A 86 -18.11 0.53 -11.66
CA ALA A 86 -18.06 1.72 -12.51
C ALA A 86 -17.73 2.97 -11.68
N LEU A 87 -18.45 3.18 -10.58
CA LEU A 87 -18.22 4.27 -9.64
C LEU A 87 -16.78 4.26 -9.10
N ARG A 88 -16.24 3.07 -8.75
CA ARG A 88 -14.84 2.96 -8.31
C ARG A 88 -13.86 3.48 -9.38
N LYS A 89 -14.11 3.18 -10.66
CA LYS A 89 -13.24 3.66 -11.75
C LYS A 89 -13.30 5.17 -11.87
N GLU A 90 -14.48 5.77 -11.79
CA GLU A 90 -14.66 7.23 -11.82
C GLU A 90 -13.91 7.89 -10.65
N VAL A 91 -14.09 7.39 -9.42
CA VAL A 91 -13.38 7.90 -8.24
C VAL A 91 -11.86 7.84 -8.44
N ILE A 92 -11.33 6.75 -8.99
CA ILE A 92 -9.88 6.62 -9.24
C ILE A 92 -9.42 7.66 -10.28
N ILE A 93 -10.11 7.76 -11.41
CA ILE A 93 -9.76 8.68 -12.50
C ILE A 93 -9.69 10.12 -11.99
N ASP A 94 -10.66 10.53 -11.18
CA ASP A 94 -10.74 11.90 -10.69
C ASP A 94 -9.82 12.17 -9.49
N THR A 95 -9.51 11.14 -8.69
CA THR A 95 -8.66 11.28 -7.50
C THR A 95 -7.17 11.26 -7.83
N VAL A 96 -6.73 10.40 -8.76
CA VAL A 96 -5.29 10.21 -9.05
C VAL A 96 -4.55 11.53 -9.34
N PRO A 97 -5.09 12.47 -10.15
CA PRO A 97 -4.45 13.77 -10.37
C PRO A 97 -4.27 14.61 -9.09
N MET A 98 -5.09 14.39 -8.06
CA MET A 98 -5.05 15.14 -6.81
C MET A 98 -4.05 14.56 -5.80
N LEU A 99 -3.61 13.31 -5.98
CA LEU A 99 -2.74 12.62 -5.03
C LEU A 99 -1.35 13.24 -4.93
N GLU A 100 -0.85 13.85 -6.00
CA GLU A 100 0.45 14.52 -6.01
C GLU A 100 0.49 15.65 -4.96
N ALA A 101 -0.59 16.43 -4.86
CA ALA A 101 -0.70 17.51 -3.88
C ALA A 101 -0.64 16.99 -2.44
N ILE A 102 -1.27 15.83 -2.17
CA ILE A 102 -1.23 15.17 -0.86
C ILE A 102 0.20 14.73 -0.53
N ILE A 103 0.93 14.18 -1.51
CA ILE A 103 2.33 13.77 -1.31
C ILE A 103 3.20 14.98 -0.98
N LEU A 104 3.02 16.09 -1.71
CA LEU A 104 3.73 17.35 -1.44
C LEU A 104 3.42 17.92 -0.06
N GLU A 105 2.17 17.81 0.41
CA GLU A 105 1.79 18.24 1.76
C GLU A 105 2.43 17.38 2.86
N LEU A 106 2.63 16.08 2.61
CA LEU A 106 3.29 15.16 3.54
C LEU A 106 4.81 15.33 3.56
N GLN A 107 5.41 15.87 2.50
CA GLN A 107 6.85 15.95 2.30
C GLN A 107 7.60 16.58 3.49
N PRO A 108 7.22 17.77 4.02
CA PRO A 108 7.97 18.37 5.13
C PRO A 108 7.98 17.49 6.38
N ARG A 109 6.83 16.87 6.71
CA ARG A 109 6.74 15.96 7.86
C ARG A 109 7.58 14.70 7.67
N PHE A 110 7.67 14.23 6.43
CA PHE A 110 8.53 13.10 6.09
C PHE A 110 10.00 13.46 6.25
N ASP A 111 10.42 14.60 5.70
CA ASP A 111 11.81 15.07 5.75
C ASP A 111 12.27 15.27 7.20
N ASP A 112 11.45 15.93 8.02
CA ASP A 112 11.71 16.09 9.46
C ASP A 112 11.81 14.74 10.18
N ALA A 113 10.89 13.81 9.86
CA ALA A 113 10.85 12.50 10.50
C ALA A 113 12.05 11.63 10.13
N ILE A 114 12.54 11.70 8.88
CA ILE A 114 13.60 10.81 8.37
C ILE A 114 15.01 11.38 8.57
N ALA A 115 15.16 12.70 8.77
CA ALA A 115 16.46 13.35 8.89
C ALA A 115 17.42 12.70 9.91
N PRO A 116 16.99 12.30 11.13
CA PRO A 116 17.90 11.66 12.08
C PRO A 116 18.39 10.28 11.61
N LEU A 117 17.56 9.53 10.87
CA LEU A 117 17.98 8.26 10.27
C LEU A 117 19.02 8.49 9.16
N VAL A 118 18.83 9.52 8.34
CA VAL A 118 19.77 9.88 7.27
C VAL A 118 21.12 10.30 7.85
N ASP A 119 21.12 11.18 8.85
CA ASP A 119 22.35 11.62 9.53
C ASP A 119 23.08 10.43 10.18
N ALA A 120 22.36 9.58 10.93
CA ALA A 120 22.93 8.38 11.55
C ALA A 120 23.57 7.43 10.53
N ALA A 121 22.92 7.17 9.39
CA ALA A 121 23.44 6.29 8.36
C ALA A 121 24.65 6.90 7.63
N GLN A 122 24.56 8.16 7.22
CA GLN A 122 25.55 8.79 6.33
C GLN A 122 26.78 9.28 7.09
N ARG A 123 26.60 9.87 8.28
CA ARG A 123 27.69 10.46 9.05
C ARG A 123 28.38 9.47 9.98
N PHE A 124 27.59 8.57 10.60
CA PHE A 124 28.08 7.66 11.63
C PHE A 124 28.14 6.20 11.17
N GLY A 125 27.70 5.89 9.93
CA GLY A 125 27.70 4.52 9.41
C GLY A 125 26.77 3.57 10.15
N ILE A 126 25.77 4.10 10.87
CA ILE A 126 24.81 3.29 11.62
C ILE A 126 23.92 2.54 10.63
N SER A 127 23.75 1.25 10.88
CA SER A 127 22.95 0.32 10.07
C SER A 127 21.88 -0.36 10.92
N TYR A 128 20.98 -1.11 10.28
CA TYR A 128 20.03 -1.95 11.00
C TYR A 128 20.72 -2.97 11.93
N SER A 129 21.87 -3.52 11.53
CA SER A 129 22.65 -4.47 12.33
C SER A 129 23.42 -3.83 13.49
N THR A 130 23.48 -2.50 13.57
CA THR A 130 24.20 -1.80 14.64
C THR A 130 23.48 -2.00 15.97
N THR A 131 24.13 -2.66 16.93
CA THR A 131 23.58 -2.94 18.26
C THR A 131 23.93 -1.84 19.26
N SER A 132 23.21 -1.79 20.38
CA SER A 132 23.55 -0.86 21.47
C SER A 132 24.96 -1.10 22.01
N ASP A 133 25.39 -2.36 22.12
CA ASP A 133 26.73 -2.73 22.61
C ASP A 133 27.84 -2.23 21.66
N ALA A 134 27.58 -2.19 20.35
CA ALA A 134 28.54 -1.66 19.37
C ALA A 134 28.72 -0.14 19.45
N VAL A 135 27.79 0.57 20.10
CA VAL A 135 27.75 2.04 20.15
C VAL A 135 28.03 2.58 21.55
N ILE A 136 27.85 1.77 22.60
CA ILE A 136 27.95 2.24 24.00
C ILE A 136 29.34 2.73 24.39
N ASP A 137 30.39 2.20 23.74
CA ASP A 137 31.79 2.59 23.95
C ASP A 137 32.29 3.64 22.95
N GLN A 138 31.41 4.18 22.10
CA GLN A 138 31.74 5.24 21.14
C GLN A 138 31.53 6.64 21.77
N ASP A 139 31.75 7.69 20.99
CA ASP A 139 31.55 9.07 21.43
C ASP A 139 30.06 9.41 21.64
N ASP A 140 29.82 10.45 22.45
CA ASP A 140 28.48 10.90 22.83
C ASP A 140 27.61 11.31 21.63
N ASP A 141 28.21 11.84 20.55
CA ASP A 141 27.47 12.22 19.34
C ASP A 141 26.93 10.97 18.64
N THR A 142 27.75 9.92 18.50
CA THR A 142 27.32 8.64 17.90
C THR A 142 26.22 7.96 18.71
N ILE A 143 26.32 7.95 20.04
CA ILE A 143 25.27 7.41 20.92
C ILE A 143 23.96 8.19 20.76
N THR A 144 24.05 9.52 20.67
CA THR A 144 22.90 10.41 20.49
C THR A 144 22.23 10.16 19.13
N ALA A 145 23.02 10.07 18.06
CA ALA A 145 22.55 9.77 16.71
C ALA A 145 21.83 8.42 16.65
N PHE A 146 22.38 7.37 17.27
CA PHE A 146 21.75 6.04 17.33
C PHE A 146 20.38 6.06 18.01
N ARG A 147 20.26 6.77 19.14
CA ARG A 147 18.98 6.91 19.86
C ARG A 147 17.97 7.72 19.05
N ALA A 148 18.41 8.78 18.38
CA ALA A 148 17.56 9.61 17.54
C ALA A 148 17.04 8.82 16.32
N ALA A 149 17.92 8.05 15.66
CA ALA A 149 17.58 7.19 14.53
C ALA A 149 16.51 6.15 14.87
N LYS A 150 16.60 5.50 16.05
CA LYS A 150 15.57 4.55 16.51
C LYS A 150 14.19 5.20 16.67
N LYS A 151 14.13 6.43 17.19
CA LYS A 151 12.87 7.19 17.30
C LYS A 151 12.34 7.59 15.92
N SER A 152 13.23 8.06 15.05
CA SER A 152 12.94 8.45 13.66
C SER A 152 12.35 7.30 12.85
N TRP A 153 12.82 6.06 13.05
CA TRP A 153 12.25 4.86 12.43
C TRP A 153 10.75 4.69 12.72
N LEU A 154 10.35 4.86 13.99
CA LEU A 154 8.95 4.78 14.37
C LEU A 154 8.14 5.97 13.86
N ALA A 155 8.76 7.15 13.77
CA ALA A 155 8.11 8.38 13.31
C ALA A 155 7.82 8.37 11.80
N VAL A 156 8.68 7.77 10.97
CA VAL A 156 8.47 7.70 9.52
C VAL A 156 7.43 6.66 9.11
N GLN A 157 7.27 5.60 9.91
CA GLN A 157 6.42 4.44 9.59
C GLN A 157 4.97 4.81 9.21
N PRO A 158 4.26 5.71 9.92
CA PRO A 158 2.90 6.09 9.55
C PRO A 158 2.82 6.79 8.20
N ILE A 159 3.77 7.67 7.88
CA ILE A 159 3.80 8.42 6.61
C ILE A 159 4.09 7.46 5.46
N ALA A 160 5.09 6.58 5.64
CA ALA A 160 5.42 5.56 4.66
C ALA A 160 4.26 4.60 4.40
N SER A 161 3.59 4.14 5.47
CA SER A 161 2.41 3.29 5.37
C SER A 161 1.27 3.98 4.62
N PHE A 162 1.09 5.30 4.82
CA PHE A 162 0.08 6.06 4.10
C PHE A 162 0.41 6.21 2.61
N ARG A 163 1.68 6.46 2.25
CA ARG A 163 2.12 6.52 0.85
C ARG A 163 1.99 5.16 0.14
N ILE A 164 2.27 4.06 0.84
CA ILE A 164 2.05 2.69 0.34
C ILE A 164 0.55 2.44 0.14
N LEU A 165 -0.28 2.77 1.15
CA LEU A 165 -1.73 2.64 1.06
C LEU A 165 -2.27 3.38 -0.15
N MET A 166 -1.87 4.64 -0.36
CA MET A 166 -2.22 5.43 -1.54
C MET A 166 -1.90 4.68 -2.83
N SER A 167 -0.70 4.11 -2.95
CA SER A 167 -0.32 3.35 -4.15
C SER A 167 -1.21 2.11 -4.35
N THR A 168 -1.50 1.38 -3.27
CA THR A 168 -2.36 0.18 -3.33
C THR A 168 -3.84 0.48 -3.55
N ALA A 169 -4.34 1.61 -3.03
CA ALA A 169 -5.74 2.02 -3.10
C ALA A 169 -6.13 2.56 -4.48
N PHE A 170 -5.16 3.10 -5.23
CA PHE A 170 -5.37 3.69 -6.55
C PHE A 170 -4.65 2.97 -7.70
N GLY A 171 -3.99 1.84 -7.42
CA GLY A 171 -3.41 0.98 -8.46
C GLY A 171 -2.15 1.57 -9.08
N LEU A 172 -1.42 2.35 -8.27
CA LEU A 172 -0.18 3.04 -8.64
C LEU A 172 1.03 2.27 -8.12
N GLU A 173 0.93 0.94 -8.02
CA GLU A 173 1.99 0.14 -7.43
C GLU A 173 3.22 0.10 -8.35
N PRO A 174 4.42 0.31 -7.79
CA PRO A 174 5.61 0.58 -8.58
C PRO A 174 6.14 -0.59 -9.43
N THR A 175 5.85 -1.84 -9.07
CA THR A 175 6.27 -3.00 -9.86
C THR A 175 5.10 -3.96 -10.07
N GLY A 176 4.84 -4.32 -11.33
CA GLY A 176 3.95 -5.42 -11.68
C GLY A 176 4.70 -6.73 -11.56
N GLY A 177 4.31 -7.61 -10.64
CA GLY A 177 4.98 -8.89 -10.40
C GLY A 177 4.67 -9.50 -9.04
N LEU A 178 5.31 -10.63 -8.70
CA LEU A 178 5.11 -11.37 -7.45
C LEU A 178 5.65 -10.63 -6.21
N SER A 179 6.57 -9.66 -6.36
CA SER A 179 7.04 -8.79 -5.29
C SER A 179 6.88 -7.31 -5.67
N LYS A 180 5.96 -6.61 -5.00
CA LYS A 180 5.81 -5.15 -5.11
C LYS A 180 6.93 -4.49 -4.32
N ASP A 181 7.83 -3.77 -5.00
CA ASP A 181 8.93 -3.08 -4.33
C ASP A 181 8.57 -1.60 -4.09
N PHE A 182 8.13 -1.32 -2.87
CA PHE A 182 7.76 0.01 -2.41
C PHE A 182 8.96 0.87 -2.00
N SER A 183 10.19 0.35 -2.01
CA SER A 183 11.38 1.17 -1.70
C SER A 183 11.56 2.33 -2.69
N VAL A 184 11.10 2.18 -3.94
CA VAL A 184 11.13 3.26 -4.94
C VAL A 184 10.26 4.45 -4.55
N LEU A 185 9.26 4.27 -3.68
CA LEU A 185 8.47 5.39 -3.17
C LEU A 185 9.28 6.31 -2.26
N PHE A 186 10.45 5.86 -1.80
CA PHE A 186 11.24 6.54 -0.77
C PHE A 186 12.70 6.79 -1.16
N ALA A 187 13.23 6.19 -2.23
CA ALA A 187 14.62 6.36 -2.60
C ALA A 187 14.87 7.67 -3.36
N ALA A 188 15.83 8.50 -2.90
CA ALA A 188 16.17 9.75 -3.60
C ALA A 188 16.74 9.49 -5.01
N GLY A 189 17.64 8.51 -5.14
CA GLY A 189 18.25 8.10 -6.42
C GLY A 189 17.81 6.72 -6.91
N ASP A 190 18.77 5.94 -7.40
CA ASP A 190 18.57 4.55 -7.85
C ASP A 190 18.66 3.51 -6.73
N ASN A 191 18.83 3.96 -5.49
CA ASN A 191 18.98 3.13 -4.30
C ASN A 191 17.64 2.49 -3.86
N TRP A 192 17.01 1.76 -4.78
CA TRP A 192 15.77 1.01 -4.61
C TRP A 192 15.86 -0.33 -5.34
N GLY A 193 15.05 -1.31 -4.94
CA GLY A 193 15.40 -2.73 -5.14
C GLY A 193 14.75 -3.48 -6.31
N GLN A 194 15.33 -4.66 -6.53
CA GLN A 194 14.72 -5.92 -6.96
C GLN A 194 15.12 -6.98 -5.91
N GLY A 195 14.33 -8.05 -5.76
CA GLY A 195 14.70 -9.19 -4.90
C GLY A 195 14.59 -8.96 -3.39
N GLY A 196 13.90 -7.91 -2.93
CA GLY A 196 13.67 -7.69 -1.50
C GLY A 196 14.86 -7.08 -0.74
N LYS A 197 15.90 -6.58 -1.43
CA LYS A 197 17.14 -6.05 -0.83
C LYS A 197 16.93 -4.96 0.24
N PHE A 198 15.88 -4.16 0.09
CA PHE A 198 15.54 -3.08 1.03
C PHE A 198 14.42 -3.47 1.99
N TYR A 199 14.20 -4.77 2.19
CA TYR A 199 13.22 -5.30 3.12
C TYR A 199 13.89 -6.17 4.17
N LEU A 200 13.60 -5.87 5.42
CA LEU A 200 14.03 -6.69 6.56
C LEU A 200 13.27 -8.02 6.55
N GLU A 201 13.99 -9.10 6.89
CA GLU A 201 13.42 -10.45 7.09
C GLU A 201 12.64 -11.00 5.88
N GLY A 202 12.88 -10.49 4.67
CA GLY A 202 12.13 -10.88 3.47
C GLY A 202 10.65 -10.45 3.45
N LYS A 203 10.20 -9.62 4.40
CA LYS A 203 8.81 -9.16 4.50
C LYS A 203 8.60 -7.92 3.63
N THR A 204 8.03 -8.10 2.44
CA THR A 204 7.84 -7.05 1.43
C THR A 204 6.76 -6.00 1.77
N GLN A 205 6.01 -6.19 2.86
CA GLN A 205 5.00 -5.24 3.34
C GLN A 205 5.46 -4.62 4.66
N SER A 206 5.81 -3.33 4.58
CA SER A 206 6.03 -2.44 5.73
C SER A 206 7.31 -2.64 6.56
N HIS A 207 8.25 -3.48 6.10
CA HIS A 207 9.54 -3.68 6.77
C HIS A 207 10.69 -3.16 5.91
N LEU A 208 10.57 -1.90 5.44
CA LEU A 208 11.66 -1.30 4.69
C LEU A 208 12.89 -1.15 5.60
N ASP A 209 14.06 -1.48 5.07
CA ASP A 209 15.32 -1.15 5.70
C ASP A 209 15.64 0.33 5.45
N TRP A 210 15.16 1.19 6.34
CA TRP A 210 15.36 2.63 6.22
C TRP A 210 16.84 3.03 6.31
N PHE A 211 17.67 2.28 7.05
CA PHE A 211 19.11 2.57 7.10
C PHE A 211 19.76 2.27 5.75
N ALA A 212 19.44 1.14 5.12
CA ALA A 212 19.94 0.80 3.80
C ALA A 212 19.50 1.82 2.72
N LEU A 213 18.27 2.34 2.82
CA LEU A 213 17.81 3.43 1.94
C LEU A 213 18.53 4.75 2.21
N ALA A 214 18.71 5.08 3.48
CA ALA A 214 19.33 6.33 3.94
C ALA A 214 20.75 6.54 3.44
N VAL A 215 21.54 5.47 3.26
CA VAL A 215 22.88 5.55 2.67
C VAL A 215 22.87 6.24 1.30
N GLY A 216 21.89 5.93 0.45
CA GLY A 216 21.73 6.54 -0.88
C GLY A 216 20.82 7.78 -0.90
N GLY A 217 20.36 8.24 0.27
CA GLY A 217 19.39 9.31 0.42
C GLY A 217 17.93 8.85 0.32
N VAL A 218 17.09 9.46 1.14
CA VAL A 218 15.65 9.19 1.20
C VAL A 218 14.87 10.44 0.81
N ARG A 219 13.76 10.26 0.08
CA ARG A 219 12.80 11.30 -0.27
C ARG A 219 11.43 10.66 -0.49
N LEU A 220 10.36 11.32 -0.04
CA LEU A 220 9.00 10.91 -0.39
C LEU A 220 8.70 11.21 -1.86
N ASN A 221 8.77 10.19 -2.72
CA ASN A 221 8.64 10.39 -4.16
C ASN A 221 7.17 10.57 -4.59
N GLY A 222 6.97 11.55 -5.47
CA GLY A 222 5.72 11.80 -6.19
C GLY A 222 5.33 10.63 -7.09
N ILE A 223 4.12 10.70 -7.68
CA ILE A 223 3.67 9.70 -8.65
C ILE A 223 4.51 9.79 -9.93
N GLY A 224 4.77 11.01 -10.40
CA GLY A 224 5.59 11.27 -11.58
C GLY A 224 7.04 10.82 -11.42
N ASP A 225 7.63 11.06 -10.24
CA ASP A 225 8.99 10.65 -9.90
C ASP A 225 9.12 9.12 -9.92
N VAL A 226 8.17 8.42 -9.30
CA VAL A 226 8.15 6.95 -9.28
C VAL A 226 8.02 6.39 -10.69
N HIS A 227 7.12 6.95 -11.51
CA HIS A 227 6.97 6.52 -12.90
C HIS A 227 8.28 6.70 -13.69
N THR A 228 8.91 7.86 -13.56
CA THR A 228 10.19 8.16 -14.20
C THR A 228 11.27 7.17 -13.79
N LYS A 229 11.45 6.94 -12.48
CA LYS A 229 12.42 5.96 -11.96
C LYS A 229 12.20 4.55 -12.52
N ILE A 230 10.95 4.10 -12.59
CA ILE A 230 10.61 2.78 -13.14
C ILE A 230 10.94 2.70 -14.64
N GLN A 231 10.60 3.73 -15.41
CA GLN A 231 10.87 3.77 -16.85
C GLN A 231 12.37 3.80 -17.13
N GLU A 232 13.12 4.63 -16.41
CA GLU A 232 14.58 4.71 -16.52
C GLU A 232 15.23 3.36 -16.22
N ARG A 233 14.76 2.64 -15.19
CA ARG A 233 15.28 1.30 -14.88
C ARG A 233 14.98 0.29 -15.98
N ARG A 234 13.79 0.35 -16.61
CA ARG A 234 13.44 -0.52 -17.75
C ARG A 234 14.25 -0.20 -19.01
N ALA A 235 14.61 1.06 -19.20
CA ALA A 235 15.39 1.52 -20.34
C ALA A 235 16.89 1.21 -20.21
N ARG A 236 17.40 0.90 -19.01
CA ARG A 236 18.80 0.49 -18.82
C ARG A 236 19.05 -0.82 -19.57
N PRO A 237 20.04 -0.86 -20.49
CA PRO A 237 20.51 -2.11 -21.05
C PRO A 237 20.90 -3.02 -19.88
N ILE A 238 20.56 -4.30 -19.95
CA ILE A 238 21.13 -5.31 -19.04
C ILE A 238 22.61 -5.37 -19.36
N ALA A 239 23.39 -4.49 -18.75
CA ALA A 239 24.82 -4.71 -18.61
C ALA A 239 24.90 -5.96 -17.74
N SER A 240 25.17 -7.09 -18.40
CA SER A 240 25.60 -8.33 -17.76
C SER A 240 26.94 -8.07 -17.08
N THR A 241 26.96 -7.27 -16.02
CA THR A 241 27.96 -7.42 -14.98
C THR A 241 27.60 -8.70 -14.26
N VAL A 242 28.15 -9.80 -14.77
CA VAL A 242 28.43 -10.99 -13.99
C VAL A 242 29.33 -10.51 -12.86
N GLU A 243 28.74 -10.03 -11.76
CA GLU A 243 29.41 -10.18 -10.48
C GLU A 243 29.60 -11.69 -10.31
N PRO A 244 30.83 -12.17 -10.06
CA PRO A 244 31.02 -13.58 -9.78
C PRO A 244 30.07 -13.90 -8.62
N ALA A 245 29.16 -14.84 -8.87
CA ALA A 245 28.30 -15.37 -7.84
C ALA A 245 29.22 -15.81 -6.70
N THR A 246 29.25 -15.04 -5.62
CA THR A 246 29.66 -15.57 -4.33
C THR A 246 28.66 -16.69 -4.11
N GLU A 247 29.11 -17.93 -4.31
CA GLU A 247 28.37 -19.13 -3.98
C GLU A 247 27.77 -18.90 -2.60
N LEU A 248 26.47 -18.64 -2.56
CA LEU A 248 25.68 -18.84 -1.37
C LEU A 248 25.67 -20.36 -1.16
N LEU A 249 26.74 -20.83 -0.53
CA LEU A 249 26.77 -22.11 0.17
C LEU A 249 25.66 -22.02 1.22
N PHE A 250 24.47 -22.50 0.84
CA PHE A 250 23.47 -22.88 1.82
C PHE A 250 24.12 -23.99 2.67
N PRO A 251 24.29 -23.81 4.00
CA PRO A 251 24.57 -24.96 4.84
C PRO A 251 23.41 -25.92 4.66
N GLU A 252 23.69 -27.11 4.13
CA GLU A 252 22.75 -28.22 4.10
C GLU A 252 22.32 -28.49 5.54
N ASP A 253 21.08 -28.10 5.87
CA ASP A 253 20.40 -28.51 7.09
C ASP A 253 20.08 -30.01 6.93
N PRO A 254 20.67 -30.91 7.74
CA PRO A 254 20.53 -32.36 7.57
C PRO A 254 19.15 -32.90 8.01
N SER A 255 18.17 -32.03 8.25
CA SER A 255 16.84 -32.41 8.77
C SER A 255 15.80 -32.80 7.72
N PHE A 256 16.08 -32.65 6.42
CA PHE A 256 15.21 -33.14 5.35
C PHE A 256 16.00 -34.07 4.41
N GLY A 257 15.66 -35.36 4.45
CA GLY A 257 16.24 -36.37 3.57
C GLY A 257 16.06 -36.03 2.08
N PRO A 258 16.80 -36.72 1.18
CA PRO A 258 16.86 -36.36 -0.24
C PRO A 258 15.48 -36.35 -0.89
N LEU A 259 15.17 -35.26 -1.60
CA LEU A 259 13.94 -35.12 -2.36
C LEU A 259 13.87 -36.19 -3.48
N PRO A 260 12.71 -36.83 -3.69
CA PRO A 260 12.56 -37.88 -4.70
C PRO A 260 12.69 -37.32 -6.12
N SER A 261 13.47 -38.00 -6.95
CA SER A 261 13.58 -37.73 -8.38
C SER A 261 12.44 -38.42 -9.12
N TYR A 262 11.72 -37.67 -9.95
CA TYR A 262 10.76 -38.25 -10.90
C TYR A 262 11.42 -38.40 -12.28
N PRO A 263 11.26 -39.57 -12.94
CA PRO A 263 11.77 -39.79 -14.29
C PRO A 263 11.00 -38.94 -15.32
N ARG A 264 11.73 -38.54 -16.37
CA ARG A 264 11.24 -37.73 -17.49
C ARG A 264 10.16 -38.44 -18.33
#